data_AF-A0A962R7Y2-F1
#
_entry.id   AF-A0A962R7Y2-F1
#
_cell.length_a   1.000
_cell.length_b   1.000
_cell.length_c   1.000
_cell.angle_alpha   90.00
_cell.angle_beta   90.00
_cell.angle_gamma   90.00
#
_symmetry.space_group_name_H-M   'P 1'
#
loop_
_entity.id
_entity.type
_entity.pdbx_description
1 polymer ?
#
loop_
_entity_poly.entity_id
_entity_poly.type
_entity_poly.pdbx_seq_one_letter_code
_entity_poly.pdbx_strand_id
1 'polypeptide(L)'
;MLPTLATDLDELGPLLILLAWLEVLPLLNALWDWLSLGLTRGLLTAIRQGTHQGLMPLLWGMLDFLLAFVFLAGIVATVVAALALANRLSLAGGGSWVVDLGALFRELREAPGDSAHWWVYFMFLSTLIPTLIHLLVVGASVMQALAEWTPLKAWRERAAAQMDGHAVHRFNAGLYLTLVPMSGLVLPMAVMWGLFQLLAAHGGWLGFRVLDWAEMVVRWAGGPM
;
A
#
# COMPACT_ATOMS: atom_id res chain seq x y z
N MET A 1 -1.50 48.42 -15.72
CA MET A 1 -2.16 47.17 -16.17
C MET A 1 -1.39 45.93 -15.70
N LEU A 2 -0.92 45.93 -14.44
CA LEU A 2 -0.21 44.85 -13.75
C LEU A 2 -0.88 44.33 -12.45
N PRO A 3 -1.89 44.98 -11.83
CA PRO A 3 -2.44 44.47 -10.57
C PRO A 3 -3.34 43.25 -10.75
N THR A 4 -3.99 43.06 -11.90
CA THR A 4 -4.91 41.95 -12.17
C THR A 4 -4.21 40.59 -12.23
N LEU A 5 -3.01 40.52 -12.81
CA LEU A 5 -2.22 39.28 -12.90
C LEU A 5 -1.76 38.75 -11.52
N ALA A 6 -1.51 39.63 -10.56
CA ALA A 6 -1.15 39.22 -9.20
C ALA A 6 -2.36 38.67 -8.44
N THR A 7 -3.54 39.25 -8.66
CA THR A 7 -4.80 38.78 -8.04
C THR A 7 -5.20 37.41 -8.58
N ASP A 8 -5.04 37.19 -9.89
CA ASP A 8 -5.33 35.91 -10.54
C ASP A 8 -4.40 34.77 -10.06
N LEU A 9 -3.12 35.07 -9.77
CA LEU A 9 -2.17 34.07 -9.27
C LEU A 9 -2.42 33.70 -7.79
N ASP A 10 -2.89 34.64 -6.97
CA ASP A 10 -3.26 34.37 -5.58
C ASP A 10 -4.54 33.51 -5.49
N GLU A 11 -5.51 33.72 -6.39
CA GLU A 11 -6.70 32.86 -6.51
C GLU A 11 -6.37 31.46 -7.06
N LEU A 12 -5.38 31.36 -7.94
CA LEU A 12 -4.90 30.08 -8.47
C LEU A 12 -3.94 29.36 -7.51
N GLY A 13 -3.35 30.05 -6.53
CA GLY A 13 -2.40 29.47 -5.57
C GLY A 13 -2.92 28.21 -4.88
N PRO A 14 -4.10 28.24 -4.24
CA PRO A 14 -4.71 27.07 -3.61
C PRO A 14 -5.00 25.92 -4.60
N LEU A 15 -5.43 26.26 -5.83
CA LEU A 15 -5.73 25.27 -6.87
C LEU A 15 -4.45 24.62 -7.41
N LEU A 16 -3.39 25.39 -7.62
CA LEU A 16 -2.07 24.91 -8.06
C LEU A 16 -1.40 24.07 -6.97
N ILE A 17 -1.56 24.45 -5.71
CA ILE A 17 -1.16 23.61 -4.57
C ILE A 17 -1.98 22.33 -4.59
N LEU A 18 -3.31 22.39 -4.68
CA LEU A 18 -4.14 21.18 -4.74
C LEU A 18 -3.76 20.26 -5.90
N LEU A 19 -3.55 20.79 -7.11
CA LEU A 19 -3.13 20.03 -8.28
C LEU A 19 -1.73 19.44 -8.11
N ALA A 20 -0.77 20.22 -7.63
CA ALA A 20 0.57 19.71 -7.31
C ALA A 20 0.49 18.59 -6.26
N TRP A 21 -0.41 18.68 -5.28
CA TRP A 21 -0.60 17.65 -4.28
C TRP A 21 -1.31 16.39 -4.81
N LEU A 22 -2.30 16.57 -5.70
CA LEU A 22 -3.02 15.46 -6.34
C LEU A 22 -2.19 14.76 -7.42
N GLU A 23 -1.13 15.40 -7.93
CA GLU A 23 -0.26 14.82 -8.95
C GLU A 23 1.07 14.32 -8.35
N VAL A 24 1.76 15.14 -7.55
CA VAL A 24 3.11 14.80 -7.05
C VAL A 24 3.06 13.63 -6.08
N LEU A 25 2.10 13.59 -5.15
CA LEU A 25 2.04 12.49 -4.19
C LEU A 25 1.69 11.15 -4.87
N PRO A 26 0.70 11.07 -5.78
CA PRO A 26 0.49 9.85 -6.56
C PRO A 26 1.64 9.50 -7.49
N LEU A 27 2.37 10.47 -8.06
CA LEU A 27 3.56 10.19 -8.87
C LEU A 27 4.70 9.61 -8.05
N LEU A 28 4.96 10.14 -6.86
CA LEU A 28 5.93 9.58 -5.92
C LEU A 28 5.52 8.15 -5.55
N ASN A 29 4.24 7.92 -5.29
CA ASN A 29 3.72 6.57 -5.05
C ASN A 29 3.89 5.65 -6.26
N ALA A 30 3.56 6.12 -7.47
CA ALA A 30 3.68 5.35 -8.70
C ALA A 30 5.11 4.91 -9.00
N LEU A 31 6.12 5.71 -8.62
CA LEU A 31 7.53 5.32 -8.73
C LEU A 31 7.84 4.11 -7.84
N TRP A 32 7.41 4.13 -6.59
CA TRP A 32 7.60 3.03 -5.64
C TRP A 32 6.80 1.80 -6.04
N ASP A 33 5.57 1.98 -6.53
CA ASP A 33 4.75 0.89 -7.07
C ASP A 33 5.40 0.24 -8.29
N TRP A 34 5.94 1.04 -9.23
CA TRP A 34 6.65 0.52 -10.40
C TRP A 34 7.88 -0.29 -9.99
N LEU A 35 8.66 0.22 -9.04
CA LEU A 35 9.85 -0.47 -8.53
C LEU A 35 9.48 -1.78 -7.83
N SER A 36 8.46 -1.74 -6.97
CA SER A 36 7.94 -2.91 -6.25
C SER A 36 7.44 -3.96 -7.24
N LEU A 37 6.60 -3.57 -8.21
CA LEU A 37 6.08 -4.47 -9.25
C LEU A 37 7.21 -5.08 -10.10
N GLY A 38 8.21 -4.28 -10.47
CA GLY A 38 9.37 -4.77 -11.21
C GLY A 38 10.11 -5.86 -10.46
N LEU A 39 10.31 -5.65 -9.15
CA LEU A 39 11.00 -6.62 -8.29
C LEU A 39 10.16 -7.87 -8.06
N THR A 40 8.88 -7.73 -7.69
CA THR A 40 7.94 -8.85 -7.55
C THR A 40 7.88 -9.69 -8.83
N ARG A 41 7.81 -9.06 -10.00
CA ARG A 41 7.85 -9.77 -11.30
C ARG A 41 9.16 -10.52 -11.51
N GLY A 42 10.29 -9.94 -11.11
CA GLY A 42 11.59 -10.60 -11.12
C GLY A 42 11.60 -11.88 -10.27
N LEU A 43 11.13 -11.78 -9.01
CA LEU A 43 11.05 -12.91 -8.08
C LEU A 43 10.11 -14.00 -8.61
N LEU A 44 8.92 -13.62 -9.11
CA LEU A 44 7.97 -14.56 -9.72
C LEU A 44 8.52 -15.23 -10.99
N THR A 45 9.29 -14.50 -11.80
CA THR A 45 9.95 -15.07 -12.98
C THR A 45 10.98 -16.11 -12.56
N ALA A 46 11.77 -15.83 -11.51
CA ALA A 46 12.72 -16.79 -10.95
C ALA A 46 12.03 -18.05 -10.41
N ILE A 47 10.89 -17.90 -9.72
CA ILE A 47 10.06 -19.03 -9.27
C ILE A 47 9.56 -19.84 -10.47
N ARG A 48 8.99 -19.18 -11.48
CA ARG A 48 8.37 -19.82 -12.65
C ARG A 48 9.38 -20.59 -13.51
N GLN A 49 10.64 -20.17 -13.55
CA GLN A 49 11.69 -20.85 -14.31
C GLN A 49 12.02 -22.25 -13.77
N GLY A 50 11.40 -22.69 -12.67
CA GLY A 50 11.47 -24.08 -12.20
C GLY A 50 12.80 -24.45 -11.56
N THR A 51 13.69 -23.46 -11.36
CA THR A 51 14.97 -23.60 -10.65
C THR A 51 14.78 -23.89 -9.16
N HIS A 52 13.56 -23.74 -8.64
CA HIS A 52 13.22 -23.85 -7.23
C HIS A 52 12.15 -24.92 -7.01
N GLN A 53 12.53 -26.04 -6.37
CA GLN A 53 11.61 -27.11 -5.98
C GLN A 53 11.22 -27.00 -4.49
N GLY A 54 10.11 -27.65 -4.12
CA GLY A 54 9.68 -27.75 -2.72
C GLY A 54 9.26 -26.41 -2.12
N LEU A 55 9.84 -26.04 -0.98
CA LEU A 55 9.48 -24.83 -0.22
C LEU A 55 10.17 -23.55 -0.71
N MET A 56 11.13 -23.62 -1.63
CA MET A 56 11.84 -22.42 -2.10
C MET A 56 10.91 -21.35 -2.70
N PRO A 57 9.90 -21.68 -3.54
CA PRO A 57 8.93 -20.70 -4.02
C PRO A 57 8.22 -19.93 -2.89
N LEU A 58 7.94 -20.61 -1.77
CA LEU A 58 7.32 -19.99 -0.61
C LEU A 58 8.28 -19.01 0.09
N LEU A 59 9.57 -19.35 0.18
CA LEU A 59 10.59 -18.45 0.74
C LEU A 59 10.80 -17.20 -0.13
N TRP A 60 10.79 -17.35 -1.46
CA TRP A 60 10.84 -16.21 -2.37
C TRP A 60 9.58 -15.33 -2.25
N GLY A 61 8.40 -15.92 -2.08
CA GLY A 61 7.18 -15.16 -1.76
C GLY A 61 7.24 -14.46 -0.40
N MET A 62 7.83 -15.09 0.60
CA MET A 62 8.06 -14.46 1.91
C MET A 62 9.04 -13.29 1.81
N LEU A 63 10.09 -13.42 1.00
CA LEU A 63 11.03 -12.33 0.74
C LEU A 63 10.33 -11.14 0.08
N ASP A 64 9.49 -11.38 -0.94
CA ASP A 64 8.67 -10.33 -1.58
C ASP A 64 7.77 -9.63 -0.56
N PHE A 65 7.12 -10.39 0.33
CA PHE A 65 6.29 -9.86 1.40
C PHE A 65 7.08 -8.98 2.39
N LEU A 66 8.26 -9.41 2.81
CA LEU A 66 9.14 -8.62 3.69
C LEU A 66 9.59 -7.33 3.00
N LEU A 67 9.90 -7.42 1.71
CA LEU A 67 10.32 -6.29 0.90
C LEU A 67 9.21 -5.27 0.67
N ALA A 68 7.95 -5.70 0.66
CA ALA A 68 6.79 -4.81 0.66
C ALA A 68 6.80 -3.84 1.87
N PHE A 69 7.23 -4.29 3.07
CA PHE A 69 7.39 -3.38 4.22
C PHE A 69 8.51 -2.37 4.02
N VAL A 70 9.59 -2.76 3.35
CA VAL A 70 10.68 -1.83 3.00
C VAL A 70 10.19 -0.78 2.03
N PHE A 71 9.41 -1.16 1.02
CA PHE A 71 8.78 -0.21 0.10
C PHE A 71 7.77 0.70 0.79
N LEU A 72 6.96 0.16 1.71
CA LEU A 72 6.03 0.95 2.53
C LEU A 72 6.78 1.99 3.37
N ALA A 73 7.89 1.62 4.00
CA ALA A 73 8.74 2.59 4.68
C ALA A 73 9.33 3.60 3.67
N GLY A 74 9.84 3.14 2.52
CA GLY A 74 10.39 4.00 1.47
C GLY A 74 9.41 5.09 1.00
N ILE A 75 8.14 4.73 0.76
CA ILE A 75 7.13 5.70 0.35
C ILE A 75 6.81 6.71 1.46
N VAL A 76 6.67 6.28 2.72
CA VAL A 76 6.45 7.24 3.83
C VAL A 76 7.61 8.20 3.96
N ALA A 77 8.86 7.71 3.89
CA ALA A 77 10.04 8.56 3.94
C ALA A 77 10.04 9.58 2.79
N THR A 78 9.69 9.12 1.59
CA THR A 78 9.66 9.96 0.39
C THR A 78 8.60 11.05 0.48
N VAL A 79 7.38 10.70 0.90
CA VAL A 79 6.28 11.65 1.09
C VAL A 79 6.68 12.70 2.13
N VAL A 80 7.10 12.25 3.32
CA VAL A 80 7.46 13.16 4.42
C VAL A 80 8.64 14.06 4.04
N ALA A 81 9.64 13.53 3.34
CA ALA A 81 10.77 14.33 2.83
C ALA A 81 10.34 15.33 1.75
N ALA A 82 9.42 14.95 0.85
CA ALA A 82 8.85 15.86 -0.14
C ALA A 82 8.09 17.02 0.51
N LEU A 83 7.33 16.75 1.58
CA LEU A 83 6.64 17.79 2.35
C LEU A 83 7.62 18.72 3.06
N ALA A 84 8.67 18.16 3.67
CA ALA A 84 9.73 18.94 4.29
C ALA A 84 10.44 19.85 3.27
N LEU A 85 10.73 19.33 2.07
CA LEU A 85 11.31 20.11 0.98
C LEU A 85 10.37 21.21 0.50
N ALA A 86 9.08 20.91 0.32
CA ALA A 86 8.07 21.90 -0.09
C ALA A 86 7.98 23.06 0.92
N ASN A 87 7.97 22.77 2.22
CA ASN A 87 8.02 23.80 3.26
C ASN A 87 9.27 24.67 3.14
N ARG A 88 10.45 24.07 2.96
CA ARG A 88 11.70 24.82 2.82
C ARG A 88 11.70 25.74 1.62
N LEU A 89 11.20 25.26 0.48
CA LEU A 89 11.11 26.05 -0.75
C LEU A 89 10.12 27.21 -0.58
N SER A 90 8.96 26.96 0.05
CA SER A 90 7.98 28.01 0.35
C SER A 90 8.55 29.09 1.26
N LEU A 91 9.17 28.69 2.38
CA LEU A 91 9.77 29.64 3.33
C LEU A 91 10.95 30.41 2.71
N ALA A 92 11.78 29.77 1.90
CA ALA A 92 12.87 30.43 1.18
C ALA A 92 12.37 31.46 0.16
N GLY A 93 11.17 31.25 -0.40
CA GLY A 93 10.47 32.20 -1.26
C GLY A 93 9.72 33.31 -0.53
N GLY A 94 9.79 33.36 0.82
CA GLY A 94 9.04 34.32 1.65
C GLY A 94 7.57 33.95 1.88
N GLY A 95 7.16 32.73 1.51
CA GLY A 95 5.83 32.18 1.76
C GLY A 95 5.67 31.61 3.18
N SER A 96 4.51 31.00 3.44
CA SER A 96 4.20 30.32 4.70
C SER A 96 4.46 28.81 4.62
N TRP A 97 4.31 28.12 5.74
CA TRP A 97 4.26 26.66 5.78
C TRP A 97 3.21 26.11 4.80
N VAL A 98 3.59 25.09 4.03
CA VAL A 98 2.66 24.33 3.19
C VAL A 98 1.90 23.35 4.06
N VAL A 99 2.62 22.59 4.90
CA VAL A 99 2.06 21.75 5.97
C VAL A 99 3.00 21.83 7.17
N ASP A 100 2.49 22.27 8.32
CA ASP A 100 3.26 22.23 9.57
C ASP A 100 3.38 20.77 10.06
N LEU A 101 4.49 20.12 9.71
CA LEU A 101 4.74 18.72 10.04
C LEU A 101 4.92 18.50 11.55
N GLY A 102 5.48 19.48 12.27
CA GLY A 102 5.67 19.42 13.71
C GLY A 102 4.33 19.45 14.45
N ALA A 103 3.46 20.40 14.06
CA ALA A 103 2.08 20.45 14.56
C ALA A 103 1.31 19.17 14.19
N LEU A 104 1.40 18.73 12.93
CA LEU A 104 0.71 17.52 12.46
C LEU A 104 1.10 16.27 13.27
N PHE A 105 2.39 16.03 13.51
CA PHE A 105 2.83 14.88 14.29
C PHE A 105 2.40 14.96 15.76
N ARG A 106 2.42 16.16 16.35
CA ARG A 106 1.94 16.36 17.72
C ARG A 106 0.45 16.10 17.84
N GLU A 107 -0.35 16.65 16.93
CA GLU A 107 -1.80 16.47 16.90
C GLU A 107 -2.18 15.01 16.65
N LEU A 108 -1.48 14.31 15.74
CA LEU A 108 -1.67 12.88 15.51
C LEU A 108 -1.35 12.04 16.77
N ARG A 109 -0.44 12.50 17.65
CA ARG A 109 -0.17 11.84 18.94
C ARG A 109 -1.26 12.11 19.97
N GLU A 110 -1.73 13.35 20.04
CA GLU A 110 -2.70 13.80 21.05
C GLU A 110 -4.13 13.35 20.73
N ALA A 111 -4.52 13.40 19.46
CA ALA A 111 -5.87 13.12 18.98
C ALA A 111 -5.87 12.38 17.63
N PRO A 112 -5.38 11.12 17.55
CA PRO A 112 -5.30 10.36 16.29
C PRO A 112 -6.66 10.11 15.61
N GLY A 113 -7.77 10.25 16.33
CA GLY A 113 -9.12 10.07 15.78
C GLY A 113 -9.74 11.33 15.17
N ASP A 114 -9.04 12.48 15.21
CA ASP A 114 -9.62 13.72 14.72
C ASP A 114 -9.86 13.69 13.20
N SER A 115 -11.05 14.12 12.81
CA SER A 115 -11.46 14.30 11.42
C SER A 115 -10.51 15.23 10.63
N ALA A 116 -9.85 16.18 11.30
CA ALA A 116 -8.87 17.08 10.69
C ALA A 116 -7.68 16.32 10.06
N HIS A 117 -7.37 15.11 10.53
CA HIS A 117 -6.26 14.30 10.03
C HIS A 117 -6.70 13.18 9.06
N TRP A 118 -7.99 13.09 8.72
CA TRP A 118 -8.51 12.05 7.82
C TRP A 118 -7.85 12.03 6.44
N TRP A 119 -7.38 13.18 5.95
CA TRP A 119 -6.65 13.25 4.68
C TRP A 119 -5.31 12.48 4.72
N VAL A 120 -4.62 12.46 5.87
CA VAL A 120 -3.39 11.67 6.08
C VAL A 120 -3.71 10.19 5.99
N TYR A 121 -4.76 9.77 6.70
CA TYR A 121 -5.23 8.39 6.67
C TYR A 121 -5.71 8.00 5.29
N PHE A 122 -6.45 8.86 4.59
CA PHE A 122 -6.91 8.61 3.23
C PHE A 122 -5.73 8.43 2.27
N MET A 123 -4.75 9.34 2.32
CA MET A 123 -3.54 9.23 1.50
C MET A 123 -2.82 7.91 1.79
N PHE A 124 -2.55 7.60 3.06
CA PHE A 124 -1.81 6.40 3.44
C PHE A 124 -2.59 5.10 3.17
N LEU A 125 -3.91 5.07 3.39
CA LEU A 125 -4.74 3.90 3.13
C LEU A 125 -4.95 3.68 1.62
N SER A 126 -4.95 4.75 0.82
CA SER A 126 -5.11 4.62 -0.63
C SER A 126 -3.94 3.86 -1.28
N THR A 127 -2.73 4.00 -0.74
CA THR A 127 -1.55 3.25 -1.20
C THR A 127 -1.60 1.77 -0.81
N LEU A 128 -2.49 1.37 0.12
CA LEU A 128 -2.73 -0.03 0.45
C LEU A 128 -3.69 -0.72 -0.52
N ILE A 129 -4.43 0.01 -1.37
CA ILE A 129 -5.37 -0.60 -2.32
C ILE A 129 -4.65 -1.54 -3.30
N PRO A 130 -3.55 -1.13 -3.97
CA PRO A 130 -2.76 -2.06 -4.79
C PRO A 130 -2.26 -3.27 -3.99
N THR A 131 -1.81 -3.06 -2.75
CA THR A 131 -1.36 -4.14 -1.85
C THR A 131 -2.47 -5.14 -1.53
N LEU A 132 -3.70 -4.66 -1.30
CA LEU A 132 -4.87 -5.52 -1.06
C LEU A 132 -5.19 -6.39 -2.27
N ILE A 133 -5.10 -5.83 -3.48
CA ILE A 133 -5.27 -6.59 -4.73
C ILE A 133 -4.19 -7.67 -4.85
N HIS A 134 -2.92 -7.34 -4.55
CA HIS A 134 -1.84 -8.34 -4.53
C HIS A 134 -2.11 -9.45 -3.52
N LEU A 135 -2.49 -9.10 -2.28
CA LEU A 135 -2.79 -10.10 -1.24
C LEU A 135 -3.99 -10.97 -1.62
N LEU A 136 -4.98 -10.44 -2.35
CA LEU A 136 -6.09 -11.22 -2.89
C LEU A 136 -5.59 -12.25 -3.92
N VAL A 137 -4.75 -11.83 -4.86
CA VAL A 137 -4.16 -12.73 -5.87
C VAL A 137 -3.28 -13.79 -5.21
N VAL A 138 -2.48 -13.41 -4.22
CA VAL A 138 -1.66 -14.33 -3.43
C VAL A 138 -2.54 -15.30 -2.67
N GLY A 139 -3.57 -14.83 -1.97
CA GLY A 139 -4.51 -15.66 -1.21
C GLY A 139 -5.20 -16.68 -2.11
N ALA A 140 -5.72 -16.25 -3.26
CA ALA A 140 -6.30 -17.14 -4.27
C ALA A 140 -5.28 -18.19 -4.77
N SER A 141 -4.04 -17.78 -5.03
CA SER A 141 -2.98 -18.68 -5.49
C SER A 141 -2.57 -19.70 -4.43
N VAL A 142 -2.45 -19.26 -3.16
CA VAL A 142 -2.17 -20.13 -2.02
C VAL A 142 -3.27 -21.16 -1.84
N MET A 143 -4.53 -20.77 -1.96
CA MET A 143 -5.65 -21.73 -1.88
C MET A 143 -5.57 -22.79 -2.99
N GLN A 144 -5.17 -22.39 -4.20
CA GLN A 144 -4.97 -23.34 -5.31
C GLN A 144 -3.77 -24.27 -5.11
N ALA A 145 -2.70 -23.80 -4.46
CA ALA A 145 -1.56 -24.63 -4.09
C ALA A 145 -1.90 -25.58 -2.93
N LEU A 146 -2.61 -25.10 -1.90
CA LEU A 146 -3.12 -25.91 -0.79
C LEU A 146 -4.11 -26.97 -1.27
N ALA A 147 -4.82 -26.71 -2.37
CA ALA A 147 -5.73 -27.68 -2.93
C ALA A 147 -5.02 -29.00 -3.25
N GLU A 148 -3.73 -28.99 -3.60
CA GLU A 148 -2.95 -30.20 -3.93
C GLU A 148 -2.76 -31.14 -2.74
N TRP A 149 -2.80 -30.60 -1.52
CA TRP A 149 -2.52 -31.31 -0.27
C TRP A 149 -3.78 -31.55 0.57
N THR A 150 -4.95 -31.15 0.09
CA THR A 150 -6.22 -31.20 0.81
C THR A 150 -7.30 -31.93 0.00
N PRO A 151 -8.47 -32.25 0.58
CA PRO A 151 -9.59 -32.85 -0.17
C PRO A 151 -10.07 -32.00 -1.36
N LEU A 152 -9.69 -30.72 -1.42
CA LEU A 152 -9.95 -29.83 -2.53
C LEU A 152 -9.31 -30.32 -3.84
N LYS A 153 -8.23 -31.12 -3.80
CA LYS A 153 -7.63 -31.74 -4.99
C LYS A 153 -8.65 -32.52 -5.81
N ALA A 154 -9.39 -33.39 -5.14
CA ALA A 154 -10.40 -34.24 -5.77
C ALA A 154 -11.56 -33.40 -6.33
N TRP A 155 -11.86 -32.24 -5.74
CA TRP A 155 -12.84 -31.32 -6.29
C TRP A 155 -12.29 -30.59 -7.53
N ARG A 156 -11.04 -30.11 -7.48
CA ARG A 156 -10.33 -29.49 -8.62
C ARG A 156 -10.29 -30.40 -9.83
N GLU A 157 -9.88 -31.65 -9.64
CA GLU A 157 -9.76 -32.65 -10.71
C GLU A 157 -11.13 -33.00 -11.30
N ARG A 158 -12.16 -33.17 -10.47
CA ARG A 158 -13.54 -33.39 -10.95
C ARG A 158 -14.10 -32.18 -11.69
N ALA A 159 -13.86 -30.97 -11.17
CA ALA A 159 -14.26 -29.73 -11.82
C ALA A 159 -13.62 -29.64 -13.21
N ALA A 160 -12.31 -29.84 -13.32
CA ALA A 160 -11.57 -29.79 -14.57
C ALA A 160 -12.02 -30.87 -15.58
N ALA A 161 -12.17 -32.12 -15.13
CA ALA A 161 -12.56 -33.24 -16.00
C ALA A 161 -13.99 -33.12 -16.55
N GLN A 162 -14.84 -32.33 -15.90
CA GLN A 162 -16.26 -32.24 -16.22
C GLN A 162 -16.68 -30.87 -16.79
N MET A 163 -15.73 -29.96 -17.05
CA MET A 163 -16.01 -28.62 -17.60
C MET A 163 -16.77 -28.66 -18.93
N ASP A 164 -16.50 -29.64 -19.78
CA ASP A 164 -17.17 -29.81 -21.08
C ASP A 164 -18.49 -30.60 -21.00
N GLY A 165 -18.93 -30.95 -19.78
CA GLY A 165 -20.08 -31.79 -19.52
C GLY A 165 -21.44 -31.08 -19.45
N HIS A 166 -22.41 -31.79 -18.88
CA HIS A 166 -23.77 -31.30 -18.64
C HIS A 166 -23.80 -30.05 -17.73
N ALA A 167 -24.92 -29.32 -17.73
CA ALA A 167 -25.07 -28.06 -16.98
C ALA A 167 -24.68 -28.14 -15.50
N VAL A 168 -24.98 -29.27 -14.84
CA VAL A 168 -24.61 -29.53 -13.43
C VAL A 168 -23.09 -29.56 -13.22
N HIS A 169 -22.35 -30.12 -14.17
CA HIS A 169 -20.89 -30.19 -14.09
C HIS A 169 -20.24 -28.82 -14.29
N ARG A 170 -20.75 -28.03 -15.25
CA ARG A 170 -20.33 -26.62 -15.43
C ARG A 170 -20.63 -25.78 -14.20
N PHE A 171 -21.78 -25.99 -13.58
CA PHE A 171 -22.14 -25.32 -12.34
C PHE A 171 -21.17 -25.69 -11.20
N ASN A 172 -20.86 -26.98 -11.03
CA ASN A 172 -19.90 -27.42 -10.02
C ASN A 172 -18.48 -26.89 -10.25
N ALA A 173 -18.02 -26.84 -11.52
CA ALA A 173 -16.75 -26.21 -11.87
C ALA A 173 -16.77 -24.70 -11.58
N GLY A 174 -17.89 -24.02 -11.84
CA GLY A 174 -18.11 -22.63 -11.48
C GLY A 174 -18.05 -22.39 -9.98
N LEU A 175 -18.66 -23.27 -9.17
CA LEU A 175 -18.58 -23.21 -7.70
C LEU A 175 -17.14 -23.37 -7.21
N TYR A 176 -16.38 -24.32 -7.75
CA TYR A 176 -14.96 -24.48 -7.40
C TYR A 176 -14.17 -23.21 -7.72
N LEU A 177 -14.26 -22.74 -8.97
CA LEU A 177 -13.50 -21.57 -9.46
C LEU A 177 -13.90 -20.26 -8.77
N THR A 178 -15.08 -20.21 -8.16
CA THR A 178 -15.51 -19.05 -7.38
C THR A 178 -15.12 -19.21 -5.92
N LEU A 179 -15.57 -20.26 -5.24
CA LEU A 179 -15.48 -20.38 -3.79
C LEU A 179 -14.06 -20.65 -3.30
N VAL A 180 -13.29 -21.47 -4.02
CA VAL A 180 -11.93 -21.83 -3.57
C VAL A 180 -10.99 -20.63 -3.66
N PRO A 181 -10.88 -19.89 -4.78
CA PRO A 181 -10.13 -18.64 -4.81
C PRO A 181 -10.67 -17.58 -3.85
N MET A 182 -12.00 -17.45 -3.72
CA MET A 182 -12.60 -16.46 -2.81
C MET A 182 -12.31 -16.75 -1.33
N SER A 183 -12.19 -18.01 -0.92
CA SER A 183 -11.72 -18.33 0.44
C SER A 183 -10.31 -17.81 0.71
N GLY A 184 -9.54 -17.52 -0.34
CA GLY A 184 -8.26 -16.81 -0.25
C GLY A 184 -8.37 -15.41 0.34
N LEU A 185 -9.56 -14.80 0.38
CA LEU A 185 -9.84 -13.52 1.07
C LEU A 185 -9.51 -13.54 2.57
N VAL A 186 -9.47 -14.74 3.18
CA VAL A 186 -9.07 -14.89 4.59
C VAL A 186 -7.66 -14.36 4.80
N LEU A 187 -6.75 -14.51 3.83
CA LEU A 187 -5.38 -14.04 3.95
C LEU A 187 -5.27 -12.50 4.03
N PRO A 188 -5.77 -11.70 3.07
CA PRO A 188 -5.75 -10.24 3.20
C PRO A 188 -6.50 -9.77 4.44
N MET A 189 -7.63 -10.38 4.79
CA MET A 189 -8.35 -10.04 6.02
C MET A 189 -7.50 -10.29 7.28
N ALA A 190 -6.84 -11.43 7.38
CA ALA A 190 -5.98 -11.78 8.51
C ALA A 190 -4.76 -10.85 8.60
N VAL A 191 -4.14 -10.51 7.47
CA VAL A 191 -3.03 -9.55 7.42
C VAL A 191 -3.49 -8.16 7.84
N MET A 192 -4.60 -7.65 7.30
CA MET A 192 -5.14 -6.34 7.67
C MET A 192 -5.53 -6.28 9.15
N TRP A 193 -6.17 -7.33 9.66
CA TRP A 193 -6.48 -7.44 11.07
C TRP A 193 -5.21 -7.47 11.93
N GLY A 194 -4.20 -8.24 11.53
CA GLY A 194 -2.91 -8.30 12.22
C GLY A 194 -2.21 -6.95 12.25
N LEU A 195 -2.20 -6.21 11.13
CA LEU A 195 -1.66 -4.85 11.05
C LEU A 195 -2.45 -3.89 11.93
N PHE A 196 -3.79 -3.95 11.91
CA PHE A 196 -4.63 -3.17 12.81
C PHE A 196 -4.28 -3.46 14.27
N GLN A 197 -4.14 -4.72 14.66
CA GLN A 197 -3.74 -5.07 16.03
C GLN A 197 -2.34 -4.58 16.36
N LEU A 198 -1.38 -4.64 15.44
CA LEU A 198 -0.04 -4.10 15.66
C LEU A 198 -0.04 -2.57 15.82
N LEU A 199 -0.87 -1.88 15.05
CA LEU A 199 -0.95 -0.41 15.03
C LEU A 199 -1.84 0.17 16.13
N ALA A 200 -2.87 -0.55 16.57
CA ALA A 200 -3.89 -0.06 17.51
C ALA A 200 -3.87 -0.78 18.87
N ALA A 201 -3.50 -2.07 18.93
CA ALA A 201 -3.43 -2.79 20.21
C ALA A 201 -2.17 -2.36 21.01
N HIS A 202 -2.18 -2.61 22.31
CA HIS A 202 -1.12 -2.19 23.25
C HIS A 202 -0.87 -0.67 23.27
N GLY A 203 -1.93 0.12 23.09
CA GLY A 203 -1.83 1.58 23.10
C GLY A 203 -1.12 2.16 21.87
N GLY A 204 -1.09 1.43 20.75
CA GLY A 204 -0.56 1.93 19.48
C GLY A 204 0.97 2.05 19.42
N TRP A 205 1.69 1.19 20.15
CA TRP A 205 3.15 1.22 20.24
C TRP A 205 3.83 1.26 18.86
N LEU A 206 3.43 0.40 17.92
CA LEU A 206 4.05 0.40 16.58
C LEU A 206 3.69 1.67 15.80
N GLY A 207 2.45 2.15 15.92
CA GLY A 207 2.01 3.39 15.29
C GLY A 207 2.86 4.58 15.73
N PHE A 208 3.13 4.70 17.03
CA PHE A 208 4.03 5.73 17.55
C PHE A 208 5.47 5.57 17.08
N ARG A 209 5.99 4.34 16.96
CA ARG A 209 7.34 4.10 16.39
C ARG A 209 7.45 4.51 14.93
N VAL A 210 6.40 4.27 14.13
CA VAL A 210 6.34 4.74 12.75
C VAL A 210 6.35 6.27 12.71
N LEU A 211 5.62 6.92 13.61
CA LEU A 211 5.58 8.37 13.72
C LEU A 211 6.95 8.95 14.14
N ASP A 212 7.62 8.35 15.14
CA ASP A 212 8.96 8.75 15.58
C ASP A 212 9.99 8.62 14.44
N TRP A 213 9.88 7.54 13.67
CA TRP A 213 10.73 7.31 12.50
C TRP A 213 10.45 8.33 11.39
N ALA A 214 9.18 8.65 11.11
CA ALA A 214 8.83 9.70 10.15
C ALA A 214 9.36 11.07 10.58
N GLU A 215 9.26 11.40 11.86
CA GLU A 215 9.81 12.61 12.45
C GLU A 215 11.35 12.66 12.28
N MET A 216 12.04 11.54 12.51
CA MET A 216 13.48 11.43 12.27
C MET A 216 13.84 11.70 10.79
N VAL A 217 13.04 11.20 9.84
CA VAL A 217 13.24 11.46 8.40
C VAL A 217 13.12 12.95 8.09
N VAL A 218 12.14 13.67 8.65
CA VAL A 218 12.03 15.14 8.48
C VAL A 218 13.29 15.84 8.95
N ARG A 219 13.81 15.49 10.14
CA ARG A 219 15.03 16.10 10.70
C ARG A 219 16.21 15.88 9.77
N TRP A 220 16.36 14.67 9.23
CA TRP A 220 17.41 14.33 8.27
C TRP A 220 17.29 15.10 6.95
N ALA A 221 16.06 15.34 6.48
CA ALA A 221 15.81 16.15 5.28
C ALA A 221 16.07 17.67 5.51
N GLY A 222 16.45 18.07 6.73
CA GLY A 222 16.60 19.47 7.11
C GLY A 222 15.27 20.21 7.21
N GLY A 223 14.17 19.47 7.39
CA GLY A 223 12.84 20.04 7.58
C GLY A 223 12.76 20.76 8.92
N PRO A 224 12.13 21.94 8.99
CA PRO A 224 11.92 22.61 10.26
C PRO A 224 10.78 21.90 11.03
N MET A 225 10.94 21.83 12.35
CA MET A 225 10.06 21.16 13.32
C MET A 225 9.31 22.17 14.15
#